data_AF-A0AA36F8J1-F1
#
_entry.id   AF-A0AA36F8J1-F1
#
_cell.length_a   1.000
_cell.length_b   1.000
_cell.length_c   1.000
_cell.angle_alpha   90.00
_cell.angle_beta   90.00
_cell.angle_gamma   90.00
#
_symmetry.space_group_name_H-M   'P 1'
#
loop_
_entity.id
_entity.type
_entity.pdbx_description
1 polymer ?
#
loop_
_entity_poly.entity_id
_entity_poly.type
_entity_poly.pdbx_seq_one_letter_code
_entity_poly.pdbx_strand_id
1 'polypeptide(L)'
;MGKHLCGAGTDFALRCLTESRENGKESENKFLLAGIVLATCCHHRCTWVAYTGKKFFKDVGLTGTDFQLMTSMSSWATCVWKGWRETQTPGAETATKNNDEDEHVTLDNMEPNDTDSKMSKRMKIEEEEKEEHGVAEVDVRANFNIPIEQRESIGQKCKQLIDYGRLLYLKEKNLDVEMKEYIDATMTPENIVLLAKSKQ
;
A
#
# COMPACT_ATOMS: atom_id res chain seq x y z
N MET A 1 15.73 -9.63 -3.74
CA MET A 1 15.83 -8.40 -4.56
C MET A 1 14.47 -8.13 -5.19
N GLY A 2 13.72 -7.15 -4.70
CA GLY A 2 12.39 -6.82 -5.24
C GLY A 2 12.51 -6.02 -6.53
N LYS A 3 11.94 -6.51 -7.63
CA LYS A 3 11.84 -5.80 -8.92
C LYS A 3 10.79 -4.67 -8.93
N HIS A 4 9.99 -4.53 -7.86
CA HIS A 4 8.90 -3.57 -7.75
C HIS A 4 9.02 -2.76 -6.46
N LEU A 5 8.92 -1.43 -6.56
CA LEU A 5 8.80 -0.51 -5.43
C LEU A 5 7.33 -0.40 -5.00
N CYS A 6 6.78 -1.48 -4.45
CA CYS A 6 5.35 -1.62 -4.14
C CYS A 6 5.11 -2.04 -2.68
N GLY A 7 3.84 -2.02 -2.24
CA GLY A 7 3.47 -2.39 -0.86
C GLY A 7 4.17 -1.48 0.17
N ALA A 8 4.74 -2.08 1.22
CA ALA A 8 5.54 -1.36 2.21
C ALA A 8 6.75 -0.59 1.60
N GLY A 9 7.31 -1.07 0.49
CA GLY A 9 8.43 -0.42 -0.19
C GLY A 9 8.09 0.99 -0.69
N THR A 10 6.83 1.20 -1.12
CA THR A 10 6.33 2.52 -1.49
C THR A 10 6.41 3.48 -0.31
N ASP A 11 5.94 3.06 0.87
CA ASP A 11 5.93 3.90 2.07
C ASP A 11 7.33 4.21 2.61
N PHE A 12 8.26 3.25 2.55
CA PHE A 12 9.67 3.52 2.85
C PHE A 12 10.26 4.56 1.91
N ALA A 13 10.00 4.45 0.60
CA ALA A 13 10.49 5.43 -0.37
C ALA A 13 9.92 6.83 -0.12
N LEU A 14 8.63 6.94 0.20
CA LEU A 14 8.00 8.22 0.56
C LEU A 14 8.69 8.84 1.78
N ARG A 15 8.95 8.07 2.83
CA ARG A 15 9.71 8.54 4.01
C ARG A 15 11.11 9.01 3.62
N CYS A 16 11.89 8.19 2.92
CA CYS A 16 13.24 8.55 2.50
C CYS A 16 13.29 9.85 1.67
N LEU A 17 12.38 10.02 0.70
CA LEU A 17 12.33 11.20 -0.16
C LEU A 17 11.94 12.47 0.61
N THR A 18 10.94 12.36 1.49
CA THR A 18 10.44 13.50 2.27
C THR A 18 11.42 13.92 3.36
N GLU A 19 12.02 12.98 4.08
CA GLU A 19 13.04 13.24 5.12
C GLU A 19 14.32 13.81 4.51
N SER A 20 14.78 13.27 3.38
CA SER A 20 15.97 13.81 2.69
C SER A 20 15.77 15.25 2.23
N ARG A 21 14.55 15.61 1.81
CA ARG A 21 14.18 16.99 1.46
C ARG A 21 14.15 17.91 2.67
N GLU A 22 13.68 17.43 3.82
CA GLU A 22 13.62 18.20 5.07
C GLU A 22 15.04 18.45 5.62
N ASN A 23 15.89 17.41 5.66
CA ASN A 23 17.26 17.48 6.18
C ASN A 23 18.24 18.16 5.19
N GLY A 24 17.97 18.09 3.88
CA GLY A 24 18.78 18.73 2.83
C GLY A 24 18.72 20.27 2.82
N LYS A 25 17.97 20.90 3.72
CA LYS A 25 17.95 22.37 3.89
C LYS A 25 19.25 22.91 4.50
N GLU A 26 20.05 22.06 5.15
CA GLU A 26 21.29 22.47 5.87
C GLU A 26 22.59 22.07 5.13
N SER A 27 22.50 21.42 3.97
CA SER A 27 23.65 20.90 3.20
C SER A 27 23.93 21.74 1.95
N GLU A 28 25.20 22.01 1.66
CA GLU A 28 25.65 22.73 0.45
C GLU A 28 25.32 22.01 -0.86
N ASN A 29 25.08 20.69 -0.81
CA ASN A 29 24.57 19.91 -1.94
C ASN A 29 23.07 19.68 -1.80
N LYS A 30 22.29 20.72 -2.15
CA LYS A 30 20.82 20.68 -2.12
C LYS A 30 20.28 19.97 -3.36
N PHE A 31 19.94 18.70 -3.25
CA PHE A 31 19.15 18.04 -4.29
C PHE A 31 17.71 18.57 -4.24
N LEU A 32 17.29 19.28 -5.30
CA LEU A 32 15.93 19.79 -5.40
C LEU A 32 15.02 18.68 -5.93
N LEU A 33 14.22 18.08 -5.03
CA LEU A 33 13.16 17.17 -5.43
C LEU A 33 12.11 17.94 -6.25
N ALA A 34 12.13 17.79 -7.57
CA ALA A 34 11.15 18.42 -8.44
C ALA A 34 9.74 17.86 -8.21
N GLY A 35 9.63 16.54 -8.03
CA GLY A 35 8.37 15.86 -7.76
C GLY A 35 8.52 14.35 -7.58
N ILE A 36 7.40 13.69 -7.28
CA ILE A 36 7.25 12.24 -7.09
C ILE A 36 6.11 11.77 -8.01
N VAL A 37 6.33 10.67 -8.71
CA VAL A 37 5.31 9.99 -9.51
C VAL A 37 5.34 8.51 -9.14
N LEU A 38 4.26 8.01 -8.54
CA LEU A 38 4.17 6.62 -8.10
C LEU A 38 2.86 5.99 -8.56
N ALA A 39 2.95 4.99 -9.43
CA ALA A 39 1.85 4.09 -9.68
C ALA A 39 1.73 3.13 -8.49
N THR A 40 0.67 3.27 -7.71
CA THR A 40 0.48 2.47 -6.48
C THR A 40 -0.06 1.11 -6.86
N CYS A 41 0.58 0.05 -6.36
CA CYS A 41 0.16 -1.32 -6.59
C CYS A 41 0.51 -2.22 -5.40
N CYS A 42 -0.02 -3.44 -5.39
CA CYS A 42 0.19 -4.43 -4.34
C CYS A 42 -0.22 -3.95 -2.93
N HIS A 43 -1.38 -3.30 -2.82
CA HIS A 43 -1.93 -2.82 -1.55
C HIS A 43 -2.04 -3.91 -0.47
N HIS A 44 -2.32 -5.15 -0.87
CA HIS A 44 -2.32 -6.33 0.01
C HIS A 44 -0.97 -6.64 0.67
N ARG A 45 0.13 -6.03 0.21
CA ARG A 45 1.47 -6.15 0.82
C ARG A 45 1.87 -4.91 1.63
N CYS A 46 0.96 -3.96 1.81
CA CYS A 46 1.22 -2.84 2.72
C CYS A 46 1.13 -3.35 4.15
N THR A 47 2.03 -2.89 5.00
CA THR A 47 2.00 -3.20 6.43
C THR A 47 1.68 -1.94 7.20
N TRP A 48 0.93 -2.08 8.28
CA TRP A 48 0.59 -0.93 9.12
C TRP A 48 1.86 -0.23 9.62
N VAL A 49 2.85 -0.99 10.11
CA VAL A 49 4.13 -0.47 10.59
C VAL A 49 4.80 0.48 9.60
N ALA A 50 4.90 0.08 8.32
CA ALA A 50 5.57 0.87 7.31
C ALA A 50 4.74 2.04 6.78
N TYR A 51 3.41 1.93 6.87
CA TYR A 51 2.45 2.83 6.23
C TYR A 51 2.62 4.29 6.67
N THR A 52 2.64 5.21 5.70
CA THR A 52 2.85 6.64 5.95
C THR A 52 1.57 7.40 6.32
N GLY A 53 0.42 6.91 5.88
CA GLY A 53 -0.88 7.55 6.09
C GLY A 53 -1.55 7.30 7.46
N LYS A 54 -0.81 6.82 8.47
CA LYS A 54 -1.36 6.46 9.79
C LYS A 54 -2.16 7.59 10.44
N LYS A 55 -1.67 8.84 10.31
CA LYS A 55 -2.33 10.01 10.90
C LYS A 55 -3.75 10.18 10.36
N PHE A 56 -3.94 10.10 9.04
CA PHE A 56 -5.27 10.14 8.43
C PHE A 56 -6.19 9.05 9.00
N PHE A 57 -5.71 7.80 9.07
CA PHE A 57 -6.50 6.70 9.62
C PHE A 57 -6.93 6.99 11.05
N LYS A 58 -6.00 7.41 11.92
CA LYS A 58 -6.31 7.79 13.31
C LYS A 58 -7.30 8.96 13.38
N ASP A 59 -7.14 9.97 12.54
CA ASP A 59 -8.01 11.16 12.50
C ASP A 59 -9.48 10.82 12.16
N VAL A 60 -9.71 9.76 11.37
CA VAL A 60 -11.07 9.27 11.04
C VAL A 60 -11.52 8.09 11.91
N GLY A 61 -10.77 7.74 12.95
CA GLY A 61 -11.11 6.66 13.89
C GLY A 61 -10.81 5.25 13.39
N LEU A 62 -9.99 5.09 12.36
CA LEU A 62 -9.51 3.80 11.87
C LEU A 62 -8.22 3.36 12.56
N THR A 63 -8.10 2.06 12.80
CA THR A 63 -7.01 1.41 13.51
C THR A 63 -6.10 0.60 12.59
N GLY A 64 -5.00 0.06 13.13
CA GLY A 64 -4.14 -0.88 12.39
C GLY A 64 -4.88 -2.16 11.98
N THR A 65 -5.85 -2.62 12.76
CA THR A 65 -6.73 -3.75 12.41
C THR A 65 -7.60 -3.41 11.20
N ASP A 66 -8.20 -2.23 11.17
CA ASP A 66 -8.99 -1.78 10.02
C ASP A 66 -8.13 -1.68 8.77
N PHE A 67 -6.91 -1.16 8.91
CA PHE A 67 -5.94 -1.13 7.82
C PHE A 67 -5.63 -2.53 7.29
N GLN A 68 -5.38 -3.51 8.16
CA GLN A 68 -5.14 -4.90 7.73
C GLN A 68 -6.34 -5.47 6.96
N LEU A 69 -7.56 -5.29 7.48
CA LEU A 69 -8.78 -5.68 6.78
C LEU A 69 -8.86 -5.04 5.39
N MET A 70 -8.58 -3.75 5.29
CA MET A 70 -8.58 -3.02 4.01
C MET A 70 -7.50 -3.52 3.05
N THR A 71 -6.30 -3.83 3.53
CA THR A 71 -5.25 -4.42 2.69
C THR A 71 -5.67 -5.79 2.16
N SER A 72 -6.31 -6.62 2.97
CA SER A 72 -6.80 -7.93 2.53
C SER A 72 -7.97 -7.80 1.54
N MET A 73 -8.94 -6.91 1.80
CA MET A 73 -10.04 -6.58 0.89
C MET A 73 -9.57 -5.92 -0.40
N SER A 74 -8.42 -5.25 -0.42
CA SER A 74 -7.88 -4.63 -1.64
C SER A 74 -7.65 -5.63 -2.78
N SER A 75 -7.39 -6.91 -2.45
CA SER A 75 -7.25 -7.99 -3.44
C SER A 75 -8.55 -8.25 -4.22
N TRP A 76 -9.70 -7.85 -3.67
CA TRP A 76 -10.98 -8.02 -4.34
C TRP A 76 -11.15 -7.13 -5.57
N ALA A 77 -10.41 -6.02 -5.65
CA ALA A 77 -10.45 -5.10 -6.77
C ALA A 77 -10.04 -5.74 -8.10
N THR A 78 -9.42 -6.93 -8.06
CA THR A 78 -8.95 -7.65 -9.25
C THR A 78 -9.67 -8.98 -9.45
N CYS A 79 -10.69 -9.32 -8.64
CA CYS A 79 -11.33 -10.64 -8.68
C CYS A 79 -12.01 -10.96 -10.02
N VAL A 80 -12.57 -9.96 -10.71
CA VAL A 80 -13.26 -10.14 -12.00
C VAL A 80 -12.38 -9.74 -13.19
N TRP A 81 -11.14 -9.33 -12.94
CA TRP A 81 -10.25 -8.84 -13.97
C TRP A 81 -9.68 -9.99 -14.81
N LYS A 82 -10.10 -10.07 -16.07
CA LYS A 82 -9.66 -11.11 -17.02
C LYS A 82 -8.45 -10.73 -17.88
N GLY A 83 -7.90 -9.53 -17.67
CA GLY A 83 -6.80 -9.02 -18.47
C GLY A 83 -7.24 -8.29 -19.73
N TRP A 84 -6.44 -7.30 -20.10
CA TRP A 84 -6.64 -6.43 -21.26
C TRP A 84 -6.73 -7.12 -22.65
N ARG A 85 -6.36 -8.39 -22.75
CA ARG A 85 -6.42 -9.15 -24.01
C ARG A 85 -7.80 -9.73 -24.27
N GLU A 86 -8.54 -10.06 -23.22
CA GLU A 86 -9.86 -10.66 -23.31
C GLU A 86 -10.96 -9.60 -23.51
N THR A 87 -10.72 -8.37 -23.03
CA THR A 87 -11.61 -7.22 -23.21
C THR A 87 -11.73 -6.73 -24.67
N GLN A 88 -10.91 -7.24 -25.60
CA GLN A 88 -10.96 -6.88 -27.03
C GLN A 88 -11.83 -7.80 -27.91
N THR A 89 -12.39 -8.87 -27.34
CA THR A 89 -13.30 -9.78 -28.08
C THR A 89 -14.71 -9.73 -27.50
N PRO A 90 -15.64 -8.96 -28.10
CA PRO A 90 -17.05 -9.04 -27.72
C PRO A 90 -17.64 -10.33 -28.31
N GLY A 91 -17.87 -11.36 -27.48
CA GLY A 91 -18.71 -12.50 -27.88
C GLY A 91 -18.37 -13.90 -27.37
N ALA A 92 -17.40 -14.10 -26.46
CA ALA A 92 -17.14 -15.43 -25.90
C ALA A 92 -17.71 -15.55 -24.48
N GLU A 93 -18.98 -15.96 -24.38
CA GLU A 93 -19.49 -16.61 -23.17
C GLU A 93 -18.74 -17.94 -23.01
N THR A 94 -18.12 -18.22 -21.85
CA THR A 94 -18.31 -19.47 -21.08
C THR A 94 -17.37 -19.64 -19.87
N ALA A 95 -17.93 -20.33 -18.87
CA ALA A 95 -17.32 -21.27 -17.93
C ALA A 95 -16.34 -20.74 -16.86
N THR A 96 -16.89 -20.43 -15.69
CA THR A 96 -16.19 -20.51 -14.40
C THR A 96 -15.64 -21.92 -14.17
N LYS A 97 -14.32 -22.06 -14.18
CA LYS A 97 -13.62 -23.20 -13.57
C LYS A 97 -12.98 -22.71 -12.27
N ASN A 98 -13.55 -23.13 -11.15
CA ASN A 98 -12.94 -22.99 -9.83
C ASN A 98 -11.89 -24.09 -9.69
N ASN A 99 -10.62 -23.72 -9.62
CA ASN A 99 -9.55 -24.59 -9.14
C ASN A 99 -8.79 -23.80 -8.08
N ASP A 100 -9.29 -23.82 -6.85
CA ASP A 100 -8.54 -23.42 -5.66
C ASP A 100 -7.81 -24.67 -5.14
N GLU A 101 -6.54 -24.80 -5.48
CA GLU A 101 -5.59 -25.67 -4.77
C GLU A 101 -4.30 -24.87 -4.56
N ASP A 102 -4.23 -24.13 -3.45
CA ASP A 102 -3.00 -23.46 -3.01
C ASP A 102 -2.16 -24.45 -2.18
N GLU A 103 -0.96 -24.74 -2.69
CA GLU A 103 0.07 -25.53 -2.02
C GLU A 103 0.57 -24.83 -0.74
N HIS A 104 0.54 -25.60 0.36
CA HIS A 104 1.01 -25.21 1.68
C HIS A 104 2.54 -25.38 1.75
N VAL A 105 3.32 -24.29 1.76
CA VAL A 105 4.78 -24.35 1.99
C VAL A 105 5.10 -23.77 3.37
N THR A 106 5.54 -24.64 4.26
CA THR A 106 6.00 -24.33 5.62
C THR A 106 7.34 -23.59 5.60
N LEU A 107 7.45 -22.52 6.40
CA LEU A 107 8.69 -21.79 6.66
C LEU A 107 9.40 -22.41 7.87
N ASP A 108 10.60 -22.99 7.66
CA ASP A 108 11.52 -23.35 8.72
C ASP A 108 12.63 -22.28 8.87
N ASN A 109 12.67 -21.70 10.07
CA ASN A 109 13.81 -21.27 10.92
C ASN A 109 15.14 -20.78 10.29
N MET A 110 15.59 -19.58 10.71
CA MET A 110 16.99 -19.35 11.11
C MET A 110 17.12 -18.11 12.03
N GLU A 111 17.78 -18.28 13.18
CA GLU A 111 18.03 -17.29 14.24
C GLU A 111 19.06 -16.19 13.89
N PRO A 112 19.14 -15.09 14.68
CA PRO A 112 19.86 -13.85 14.35
C PRO A 112 21.23 -13.69 15.04
N ASN A 113 22.09 -12.84 14.47
CA ASN A 113 23.27 -12.21 15.11
C ASN A 113 23.67 -10.97 14.27
N ASP A 114 24.20 -9.84 14.74
CA ASP A 114 24.59 -9.35 16.06
C ASP A 114 24.76 -7.80 15.98
N THR A 115 24.59 -7.11 17.12
CA THR A 115 25.11 -5.79 17.56
C THR A 115 25.37 -4.60 16.59
N ASP A 116 24.80 -3.41 16.88
CA ASP A 116 25.57 -2.25 17.41
C ASP A 116 24.68 -1.07 17.90
N SER A 117 25.23 -0.33 18.85
CA SER A 117 24.74 0.65 19.81
C SER A 117 24.21 1.98 19.24
N LYS A 118 22.91 2.27 19.47
CA LYS A 118 22.32 3.62 19.70
C LYS A 118 21.05 3.50 20.56
N MET A 119 21.25 3.24 21.85
CA MET A 119 20.26 2.63 22.76
C MET A 119 19.19 3.57 23.36
N SER A 120 19.26 4.90 23.18
CA SER A 120 18.32 5.81 23.89
C SER A 120 17.11 6.29 23.07
N LYS A 121 17.22 6.40 21.74
CA LYS A 121 16.11 6.88 20.88
C LYS A 121 15.25 5.73 20.33
N ARG A 122 15.79 4.51 20.33
CA ARG A 122 15.17 3.28 19.86
C ARG A 122 14.09 2.76 20.81
N MET A 123 14.28 2.91 22.12
CA MET A 123 13.36 2.41 23.15
C MET A 123 11.94 3.00 23.05
N LYS A 124 11.80 4.28 22.68
CA LYS A 124 10.47 4.90 22.50
C LYS A 124 9.76 4.44 21.22
N ILE A 125 10.52 4.10 20.18
CA ILE A 125 9.97 3.56 18.93
C ILE A 125 9.59 2.09 19.12
N GLU A 126 10.41 1.33 19.84
CA GLU A 126 10.17 -0.10 20.14
C GLU A 126 9.00 -0.33 21.10
N GLU A 127 8.71 0.61 22.01
CA GLU A 127 7.52 0.54 22.89
C GLU A 127 6.22 0.81 22.11
N GLU A 128 6.21 1.75 21.16
CA GLU A 128 5.06 1.98 20.26
C GLU A 128 4.90 0.85 19.21
N GLU A 129 6.01 0.24 18.75
CA GLU A 129 6.00 -0.89 17.80
C GLU A 129 5.56 -2.22 18.42
N LYS A 130 5.80 -2.43 19.73
CA LYS A 130 5.39 -3.66 20.44
C LYS A 130 3.89 -3.76 20.67
N GLU A 131 3.19 -2.64 20.84
CA GLU A 131 1.71 -2.64 20.90
C GLU A 131 1.07 -2.82 19.50
N GLU A 132 1.73 -2.37 18.41
CA GLU A 132 1.19 -2.47 17.04
C GLU A 132 1.37 -3.84 16.34
N HIS A 133 2.28 -4.71 16.81
CA HIS A 133 2.54 -6.03 16.20
C HIS A 133 1.58 -7.14 16.65
N GLY A 134 0.69 -6.88 17.60
CA GLY A 134 -0.23 -7.88 18.17
C GLY A 134 -1.52 -8.12 17.39
N VAL A 135 -1.61 -7.70 16.12
CA VAL A 135 -2.87 -7.79 15.37
C VAL A 135 -2.95 -9.13 14.64
N ALA A 136 -3.87 -9.99 15.09
CA ALA A 136 -4.15 -11.28 14.49
C ALA A 136 -4.53 -11.12 13.01
N GLU A 137 -3.97 -11.97 12.15
CA GLU A 137 -4.29 -12.02 10.73
C GLU A 137 -5.77 -12.44 10.56
N VAL A 138 -6.61 -11.51 10.09
CA VAL A 138 -8.04 -11.77 9.87
C VAL A 138 -8.26 -12.26 8.44
N ASP A 139 -8.66 -13.52 8.27
CA ASP A 139 -9.09 -14.05 6.98
C ASP A 139 -10.48 -13.51 6.58
N VAL A 140 -10.48 -12.43 5.81
CA VAL A 140 -11.67 -11.78 5.24
C VAL A 140 -12.24 -12.52 4.03
N ARG A 141 -11.51 -13.45 3.40
CA ARG A 141 -11.97 -14.08 2.14
C ARG A 141 -13.12 -15.06 2.37
N ALA A 142 -13.11 -15.75 3.51
CA ALA A 142 -14.11 -16.77 3.85
C ALA A 142 -15.36 -16.20 4.57
N ASN A 143 -15.22 -15.10 5.31
CA ASN A 143 -16.22 -14.74 6.32
C ASN A 143 -17.31 -13.75 5.89
N PHE A 144 -17.16 -13.11 4.74
CA PHE A 144 -18.14 -12.13 4.26
C PHE A 144 -18.91 -12.70 3.08
N ASN A 145 -20.21 -12.98 3.30
CA ASN A 145 -21.16 -13.41 2.27
C ASN A 145 -21.53 -12.24 1.33
N ILE A 146 -20.51 -11.55 0.80
CA ILE A 146 -20.61 -10.40 -0.09
C ILE A 146 -20.55 -10.90 -1.54
N PRO A 147 -21.52 -10.54 -2.40
CA PRO A 147 -21.51 -10.88 -3.82
C PRO A 147 -20.24 -10.40 -4.55
N ILE A 148 -19.78 -11.16 -5.55
CA ILE A 148 -18.53 -10.87 -6.29
C ILE A 148 -18.52 -9.45 -6.87
N GLU A 149 -19.64 -8.99 -7.43
CA GLU A 149 -19.77 -7.63 -7.99
C GLU A 149 -19.53 -6.54 -6.92
N GLN A 150 -19.97 -6.78 -5.69
CA GLN A 150 -19.75 -5.84 -4.59
C GLN A 150 -18.31 -5.90 -4.07
N ARG A 151 -17.68 -7.09 -4.10
CA ARG A 151 -16.30 -7.29 -3.66
C ARG A 151 -15.33 -6.41 -4.47
N GLU A 152 -15.52 -6.32 -5.78
CA GLU A 152 -14.67 -5.49 -6.64
C GLU A 152 -14.72 -4.01 -6.23
N SER A 153 -15.92 -3.45 -6.11
CA SER A 153 -16.11 -2.05 -5.70
C SER A 153 -15.52 -1.78 -4.31
N ILE A 154 -15.71 -2.71 -3.36
CA ILE A 154 -15.13 -2.61 -2.01
C ILE A 154 -13.61 -2.63 -2.08
N GLY A 155 -13.03 -3.55 -2.84
CA GLY A 155 -11.58 -3.64 -3.01
C GLY A 155 -10.99 -2.37 -3.61
N GLN A 156 -11.63 -1.80 -4.64
CA GLN A 156 -11.21 -0.53 -5.24
C GLN A 156 -11.25 0.62 -4.22
N LYS A 157 -12.31 0.72 -3.41
CA LYS A 157 -12.41 1.72 -2.34
C LYS A 157 -11.33 1.53 -1.27
N CYS A 158 -10.99 0.29 -0.92
CA CYS A 158 -9.91 0.01 0.03
C CYS A 158 -8.57 0.50 -0.50
N LYS A 159 -8.26 0.23 -1.78
CA LYS A 159 -7.05 0.75 -2.45
C LYS A 159 -7.01 2.29 -2.41
N GLN A 160 -8.11 2.93 -2.79
CA GLN A 160 -8.24 4.39 -2.80
C GLN A 160 -8.04 5.01 -1.41
N LEU A 161 -8.58 4.41 -0.35
CA LEU A 161 -8.42 4.91 1.02
C LEU A 161 -6.96 4.80 1.49
N ILE A 162 -6.28 3.69 1.16
CA ILE A 162 -4.85 3.53 1.46
C ILE A 162 -4.02 4.60 0.72
N ASP A 163 -4.30 4.85 -0.56
CA ASP A 163 -3.58 5.85 -1.34
C ASP A 163 -3.93 7.28 -0.94
N TYR A 164 -5.16 7.53 -0.50
CA TYR A 164 -5.58 8.82 0.03
C TYR A 164 -4.80 9.20 1.30
N GLY A 165 -4.54 8.24 2.19
CA GLY A 165 -3.67 8.48 3.34
C GLY A 165 -2.23 8.84 2.94
N ARG A 166 -1.68 8.23 1.88
CA ARG A 166 -0.36 8.61 1.31
C ARG A 166 -0.38 10.01 0.70
N LEU A 167 -1.47 10.37 0.02
CA LEU A 167 -1.68 11.71 -0.51
C LEU A 167 -1.68 12.74 0.61
N LEU A 168 -2.41 12.50 1.70
CA LEU A 168 -2.46 13.41 2.84
C LEU A 168 -1.11 13.54 3.53
N TYR A 169 -0.39 12.43 3.72
CA TYR A 169 0.98 12.44 4.22
C TYR A 169 1.89 13.36 3.38
N LEU A 170 1.84 13.27 2.04
CA LEU A 170 2.65 14.12 1.18
C LEU A 170 2.21 15.59 1.19
N LYS A 171 0.92 15.87 1.37
CA LYS A 171 0.42 17.24 1.56
C LYS A 171 0.95 17.87 2.84
N GLU A 172 1.01 17.11 3.93
CA GLU A 172 1.61 17.55 5.20
C GLU A 172 3.10 17.89 5.03
N LYS A 173 3.79 17.18 4.14
CA LYS A 173 5.18 17.48 3.75
C LYS A 173 5.31 18.66 2.78
N ASN A 174 4.29 19.50 2.65
CA ASN A 174 4.26 20.69 1.81
C ASN A 174 4.63 20.42 0.34
N LEU A 175 4.05 19.36 -0.21
CA LEU A 175 4.00 19.10 -1.65
C LEU A 175 2.60 19.42 -2.16
N ASP A 176 2.50 19.78 -3.44
CA ASP A 176 1.22 19.80 -4.15
C ASP A 176 0.94 18.40 -4.69
N VAL A 177 -0.15 17.78 -4.26
CA VAL A 177 -0.37 16.33 -4.43
C VAL A 177 -1.77 16.05 -4.94
N GLU A 178 -1.84 15.24 -6.00
CA GLU A 178 -3.07 14.75 -6.61
C GLU A 178 -2.98 13.25 -6.90
N MET A 179 -4.12 12.57 -6.87
CA MET A 179 -4.28 11.23 -7.43
C MET A 179 -4.96 11.38 -8.79
N LYS A 180 -4.41 10.72 -9.82
CA LYS A 180 -4.98 10.75 -11.17
C LYS A 180 -5.08 9.36 -11.75
N GLU A 181 -6.06 9.16 -12.61
CA GLU A 181 -6.10 8.01 -13.50
C GLU A 181 -5.08 8.21 -14.62
N TYR A 182 -4.17 7.25 -14.80
CA TYR A 182 -3.15 7.33 -15.85
C TYR A 182 -3.50 6.52 -17.09
N ILE A 183 -4.44 5.58 -16.97
CA ILE A 183 -4.93 4.74 -18.06
C ILE A 183 -6.36 4.27 -17.74
N ASP A 184 -7.14 3.91 -18.75
CA ASP A 184 -8.49 3.38 -18.55
C ASP A 184 -8.48 2.11 -17.68
N ALA A 185 -9.43 2.00 -16.74
CA ALA A 185 -9.58 0.84 -15.87
C ALA A 185 -9.74 -0.49 -16.65
N THR A 186 -10.24 -0.46 -17.89
CA THR A 186 -10.33 -1.61 -18.81
C THR A 186 -8.98 -2.09 -19.35
N MET A 187 -7.90 -1.36 -19.07
CA MET A 187 -6.51 -1.79 -19.35
C MET A 187 -5.80 -2.36 -18.12
N THR A 188 -6.08 -1.84 -16.92
CA THR A 188 -5.61 -2.41 -15.65
C THR A 188 -6.44 -1.85 -14.49
N PRO A 189 -6.76 -2.64 -13.46
CA PRO A 189 -7.39 -2.15 -12.24
C PRO A 189 -6.42 -1.34 -11.35
N GLU A 190 -5.12 -1.42 -11.62
CA GLU A 190 -4.10 -0.56 -11.00
C GLU A 190 -3.88 0.67 -11.86
N ASN A 191 -4.89 1.53 -12.02
CA ASN A 191 -4.87 2.66 -12.95
C ASN A 191 -4.65 4.03 -12.29
N ILE A 192 -4.36 4.06 -10.99
CA ILE A 192 -4.16 5.30 -10.24
C ILE A 192 -2.67 5.59 -10.04
N VAL A 193 -2.31 6.86 -10.24
CA VAL A 193 -0.97 7.39 -9.98
C VAL A 193 -1.05 8.50 -8.92
N LEU A 194 -0.12 8.47 -7.98
CA LEU A 194 0.12 9.55 -7.02
C LEU A 194 1.15 10.51 -7.61
N LEU A 195 0.75 11.76 -7.83
CA LEU A 195 1.58 12.83 -8.36
C LEU A 195 1.82 13.86 -7.27
N ALA A 196 3.08 14.10 -6.92
CA ALA A 196 3.47 15.14 -6.00
C ALA A 196 4.48 16.09 -6.66
N LYS A 197 4.30 17.39 -6.52
CA LYS A 197 5.20 18.42 -7.03
C LYS A 197 5.68 19.29 -5.88
N SER A 198 6.92 19.75 -5.97
CA SER A 198 7.36 20.84 -5.09
C SER A 198 6.55 22.08 -5.39
N LYS A 199 5.95 22.69 -4.35
CA LYS A 199 5.35 24.02 -4.46
C LYS A 199 6.48 25.00 -4.77
N GLN A 200 6.39 25.66 -5.92
CA GLN A 200 7.31 26.73 -6.33
C GLN A 200 7.11 27.97 -5.46
#